data_AF-A0A2N1S9X3-F1
#
_entry.id   AF-A0A2N1S9X3-F1
#
_cell.length_a   1.000
_cell.length_b   1.000
_cell.length_c   1.000
_cell.angle_alpha   90.00
_cell.angle_beta   90.00
_cell.angle_gamma   90.00
#
_symmetry.space_group_name_H-M   'P 1'
#
loop_
_entity.id
_entity.type
_entity.pdbx_description
1 polymer ?
#
loop_
_entity_poly.entity_id
_entity_poly.type
_entity_poly.pdbx_seq_one_letter_code
_entity_poly.pdbx_strand_id
1 'polypeptide(L)'
;MMKTILCKERRSPAAAAALTVAAAMIIALTSCATIQRDVLYDAPAGEQPAELAEIEAQLALSRALPGSVSLQPVRARLAELAGAPSSDTARSARILSLSAEAALQAGEKSTASRLLERSQAAYRGDELASVVSSRLARTPEERLAILERAAPLADDGARIRAELGSALLALGRMREALAAFDAALPRLGPEYGRLYGDDRERAYALRDSESAPSAGSASSLTKNPITMLGMASVAQSETTALDRITGGAPWSAGVLFERLKASGWYADSGAEAKAPASRKDAALFLWSLMARGDVRVSSRYTTRYASRGQSPVPDVPYGSPYFDAVLGVVEEGVMSLVDGRNFDPDTPATGLDFYGWLLLAADWR
;
A
#
# COMPACT_ATOMS: atom_id res chain seq x y z
N MET A 1 97.33 -52.52 47.35
CA MET A 1 97.64 -51.13 47.77
C MET A 1 96.97 -50.18 46.79
N MET A 2 96.47 -49.02 47.26
CA MET A 2 95.74 -47.93 46.56
C MET A 2 94.23 -48.19 46.35
N LYS A 3 93.33 -47.63 47.17
CA LYS A 3 92.88 -46.24 47.45
C LYS A 3 91.81 -45.72 46.48
N THR A 4 90.65 -45.46 47.09
CA THR A 4 89.43 -44.79 46.67
C THR A 4 89.66 -43.36 46.15
N ILE A 5 88.87 -42.92 45.15
CA ILE A 5 88.39 -41.53 45.05
C ILE A 5 86.92 -41.54 44.61
N LEU A 6 86.03 -41.12 45.51
CA LEU A 6 84.66 -40.71 45.21
C LEU A 6 84.69 -39.37 44.46
N CYS A 7 83.91 -39.23 43.39
CA CYS A 7 83.49 -37.93 42.87
C CYS A 7 81.97 -37.78 43.02
N LYS A 8 81.57 -36.72 43.72
CA LYS A 8 80.21 -36.38 44.14
C LYS A 8 79.59 -35.43 43.12
N GLU A 9 78.68 -35.92 42.28
CA GLU A 9 77.94 -35.08 41.33
C GLU A 9 76.87 -34.24 42.05
N ARG A 10 77.07 -32.92 42.08
CA ARG A 10 76.06 -31.94 42.52
C ARG A 10 74.98 -31.82 41.43
N ARG A 11 73.78 -32.33 41.68
CA ARG A 11 72.59 -31.96 40.88
C ARG A 11 72.13 -30.55 41.27
N SER A 12 72.22 -29.63 40.31
CA SER A 12 71.70 -28.26 40.42
C SER A 12 70.16 -28.26 40.48
N PRO A 13 69.53 -27.53 41.43
CA PRO A 13 68.07 -27.46 41.53
C PRO A 13 67.41 -26.61 40.43
N ALA A 14 68.18 -25.93 39.58
CA ALA A 14 67.65 -25.07 38.51
C ALA A 14 67.07 -25.86 37.32
N ALA A 15 67.58 -27.07 37.06
CA ALA A 15 67.11 -27.89 35.93
C ALA A 15 65.74 -28.52 36.17
N ALA A 16 65.40 -28.84 37.43
CA ALA A 16 64.10 -29.41 37.78
C ALA A 16 62.97 -28.37 37.76
N ALA A 17 63.26 -27.10 38.10
CA ALA A 17 62.30 -26.00 38.08
C ALA A 17 61.97 -25.53 36.65
N ALA A 18 62.94 -25.58 35.73
CA ALA A 18 62.70 -25.24 34.32
C ALA A 18 61.80 -26.27 33.61
N LEU A 19 61.92 -27.55 33.97
CA LEU A 19 61.13 -28.64 33.36
C LEU A 19 59.66 -28.62 33.83
N THR A 20 59.40 -28.24 35.08
CA THR A 20 58.04 -28.14 35.63
C THR A 20 57.28 -26.92 35.11
N VAL A 21 57.96 -25.78 34.87
CA VAL A 21 57.35 -24.59 34.26
C VAL A 21 57.04 -24.82 32.78
N ALA A 22 57.91 -25.54 32.05
CA ALA A 22 57.65 -25.90 30.64
C ALA A 22 56.48 -26.88 30.50
N ALA A 23 56.36 -27.87 31.39
CA ALA A 23 55.24 -28.81 31.37
C ALA A 23 53.89 -28.15 31.72
N ALA A 24 53.88 -27.18 32.65
CA ALA A 24 52.68 -26.42 33.00
C ALA A 24 52.21 -25.49 31.86
N MET A 25 53.14 -24.93 31.08
CA MET A 25 52.78 -24.10 29.91
C MET A 25 52.22 -24.92 28.73
N ILE A 26 52.63 -26.17 28.55
CA ILE A 26 52.09 -27.05 27.49
C ILE A 26 50.67 -27.54 27.82
N ILE A 27 50.36 -27.73 29.11
CA ILE A 27 49.01 -28.10 29.55
C ILE A 27 48.05 -26.90 29.48
N ALA A 28 48.53 -25.67 29.72
CA ALA A 28 47.70 -24.46 29.58
C ALA A 28 47.37 -24.10 28.12
N LEU A 29 48.24 -24.44 27.16
CA LEU A 29 48.02 -24.18 25.73
C LEU A 29 47.13 -25.21 25.02
N THR A 30 46.83 -26.34 25.67
CA THR A 30 45.93 -27.38 25.13
C THR A 30 44.50 -27.28 25.64
N SER A 31 44.22 -26.41 26.62
CA SER A 31 42.90 -26.23 27.22
C SER A 31 41.97 -25.24 26.48
N CYS A 32 42.46 -24.54 25.45
CA CYS A 32 41.68 -23.56 24.68
C CYS A 32 41.40 -24.00 23.24
N ALA A 33 41.68 -25.24 22.87
CA ALA A 33 41.23 -25.82 21.61
C ALA A 33 39.88 -26.51 21.83
N THR A 34 38.85 -25.75 22.20
CA THR A 34 37.47 -26.19 21.96
C THR A 34 37.28 -26.17 20.46
N ILE A 35 37.57 -27.30 19.81
CA ILE A 35 37.09 -27.58 18.46
C ILE A 35 35.58 -27.44 18.56
N GLN A 36 35.04 -26.32 18.07
CA GLN A 36 33.65 -26.24 17.67
C GLN A 36 33.50 -27.33 16.63
N ARG A 37 33.02 -28.50 17.07
CA ARG A 37 32.30 -29.38 16.16
C ARG A 37 31.11 -28.54 15.76
N ASP A 38 31.19 -27.93 14.58
CA ASP A 38 30.01 -27.49 13.87
C ASP A 38 29.05 -28.66 13.89
N VAL A 39 28.05 -28.56 14.77
CA VAL A 39 26.87 -29.38 14.65
C VAL A 39 26.25 -28.88 13.35
N LEU A 40 26.59 -29.54 12.25
CA LEU A 40 25.79 -29.50 11.04
C LEU A 40 24.39 -29.89 11.48
N TYR A 41 23.56 -28.87 11.68
CA TYR A 41 22.15 -29.04 11.82
C TYR A 41 21.70 -29.50 10.44
N ASP A 42 21.55 -30.82 10.28
CA ASP A 42 20.68 -31.35 9.24
C ASP A 42 19.29 -30.81 9.57
N ALA A 43 18.96 -29.65 9.00
CA ALA A 43 17.59 -29.21 8.88
C ALA A 43 16.84 -30.39 8.26
N PRO A 44 15.71 -30.86 8.84
CA PRO A 44 14.97 -31.95 8.26
C PRO A 44 14.69 -31.58 6.79
N ALA A 45 15.12 -32.46 5.88
CA ALA A 45 14.92 -32.30 4.46
C ALA A 45 13.42 -32.07 4.20
N GLY A 46 13.03 -30.84 3.84
CA GLY A 46 11.62 -30.59 3.51
C GLY A 46 11.14 -29.14 3.35
N GLU A 47 11.71 -28.14 4.00
CA GLU A 47 11.17 -26.77 3.90
C GLU A 47 12.26 -25.70 3.85
N GLN A 48 12.41 -25.09 2.69
CA GLN A 48 13.32 -23.98 2.46
C GLN A 48 12.59 -22.66 2.77
N PRO A 49 13.27 -21.62 3.28
CA PRO A 49 12.71 -20.26 3.42
C PRO A 49 11.92 -19.75 2.21
N ALA A 50 12.17 -20.33 1.03
CA ALA A 50 11.42 -20.12 -0.21
C ALA A 50 9.92 -20.46 -0.13
N GLU A 51 9.52 -21.55 0.53
CA GLU A 51 8.09 -21.95 0.56
C GLU A 51 7.23 -20.97 1.38
N LEU A 52 7.73 -20.55 2.55
CA LEU A 52 7.04 -19.54 3.36
C LEU A 52 6.99 -18.18 2.66
N ALA A 53 8.04 -17.84 1.89
CA ALA A 53 8.06 -16.64 1.06
C ALA A 53 7.04 -16.71 -0.10
N GLU A 54 6.87 -17.89 -0.72
CA GLU A 54 5.86 -18.09 -1.75
C GLU A 54 4.44 -17.97 -1.20
N ILE A 55 4.16 -18.57 -0.03
CA ILE A 55 2.88 -18.41 0.66
C ILE A 55 2.62 -16.95 1.00
N GLU A 56 3.64 -16.23 1.47
CA GLU A 56 3.53 -14.79 1.72
C GLU A 56 3.17 -14.01 0.46
N ALA A 57 3.84 -14.29 -0.66
CA ALA A 57 3.56 -13.65 -1.94
C ALA A 57 2.12 -13.92 -2.42
N GLN A 58 1.62 -15.14 -2.22
CA GLN A 58 0.22 -15.49 -2.52
C GLN A 58 -0.77 -14.69 -1.65
N LEU A 59 -0.49 -14.51 -0.36
CA LEU A 59 -1.31 -13.70 0.56
C LEU A 59 -1.22 -12.19 0.26
N ALA A 60 -0.08 -11.70 -0.25
CA ALA A 60 0.04 -10.32 -0.70
C ALA A 60 -0.75 -10.10 -2.00
N LEU A 61 -0.68 -11.05 -2.94
CA LEU A 61 -1.43 -11.00 -4.19
C LEU A 61 -2.95 -11.10 -3.98
N SER A 62 -3.40 -11.97 -3.07
CA SER A 62 -4.83 -12.10 -2.73
C SER A 62 -5.41 -10.78 -2.18
N ARG A 63 -4.60 -9.99 -1.47
CA ARG A 63 -4.97 -8.65 -1.00
C ARG A 63 -5.02 -7.62 -2.11
N ALA A 64 -4.04 -7.67 -3.02
CA ALA A 64 -4.01 -6.75 -4.16
C ALA A 64 -5.21 -7.01 -5.10
N LEU A 65 -5.58 -8.27 -5.28
CA LEU A 65 -6.63 -8.71 -6.20
C LEU A 65 -7.58 -9.68 -5.48
N PRO A 66 -8.64 -9.18 -4.81
CA PRO A 66 -9.61 -10.03 -4.13
C PRO A 66 -10.20 -11.09 -5.06
N GLY A 67 -10.13 -12.36 -4.66
CA GLY A 67 -10.61 -13.51 -5.45
C GLY A 67 -9.60 -14.10 -6.43
N SER A 68 -8.41 -13.50 -6.59
CA SER A 68 -7.34 -14.04 -7.46
C SER A 68 -6.70 -15.33 -6.92
N VAL A 69 -6.73 -15.52 -5.60
CA VAL A 69 -6.14 -16.66 -4.90
C VAL A 69 -7.18 -17.24 -3.95
N SER A 70 -7.35 -18.56 -3.99
CA SER A 70 -8.17 -19.27 -3.00
C SER A 70 -7.39 -19.39 -1.68
N LEU A 71 -7.97 -18.90 -0.59
CA LEU A 71 -7.34 -18.99 0.73
C LEU A 71 -7.36 -20.41 1.31
N GLN A 72 -8.24 -21.30 0.83
CA GLN A 72 -8.39 -22.64 1.40
C GLN A 72 -7.13 -23.51 1.23
N PRO A 73 -6.54 -23.66 0.02
CA PRO A 73 -5.26 -24.36 -0.14
C PRO A 73 -4.13 -23.77 0.70
N VAL A 74 -4.04 -22.44 0.77
CA VAL A 74 -3.01 -21.73 1.56
C VAL A 74 -3.13 -22.08 3.04
N ARG A 75 -4.35 -22.02 3.60
CA ARG A 75 -4.63 -22.38 4.99
C ARG A 75 -4.36 -23.85 5.28
N ALA A 76 -4.74 -24.74 4.38
CA ALA A 76 -4.47 -26.18 4.52
C ALA A 76 -2.97 -26.46 4.54
N ARG A 77 -2.21 -25.82 3.64
CA ARG A 77 -0.75 -25.95 3.62
C ARG A 77 -0.13 -25.42 4.91
N LEU A 78 -0.47 -24.22 5.35
CA LEU A 78 0.02 -23.66 6.62
C LEU A 78 -0.28 -24.55 7.83
N ALA A 79 -1.45 -25.20 7.87
CA ALA A 79 -1.80 -26.15 8.93
C ALA A 79 -0.94 -27.42 8.90
N GLU A 80 -0.60 -27.92 7.71
CA GLU A 80 0.33 -29.04 7.52
C GLU A 80 1.74 -28.68 8.00
N LEU A 81 2.26 -27.51 7.58
CA LEU A 81 3.58 -27.03 8.01
C LEU A 81 3.64 -26.84 9.53
N ALA A 82 2.56 -26.34 10.14
CA ALA A 82 2.46 -26.18 11.60
C ALA A 82 2.40 -27.51 12.37
N GLY A 83 1.95 -28.59 11.73
CA GLY A 83 1.90 -29.93 12.32
C GLY A 83 3.25 -30.66 12.30
N ALA A 84 4.17 -30.24 11.44
CA ALA A 84 5.52 -30.82 11.36
C ALA A 84 6.38 -30.35 12.55
N PRO A 85 6.97 -31.27 13.34
CA PRO A 85 7.82 -30.89 14.47
C PRO A 85 9.05 -30.12 13.99
N SER A 86 9.30 -28.98 14.62
CA SER A 86 10.43 -28.10 14.35
C SER A 86 10.96 -27.50 15.65
N SER A 87 12.27 -27.42 15.79
CA SER A 87 12.96 -26.70 16.87
C SER A 87 13.18 -25.22 16.53
N ASP A 88 13.00 -24.83 15.27
CA ASP A 88 13.13 -23.46 14.81
C ASP A 88 11.91 -22.63 15.23
N THR A 89 12.12 -21.77 16.23
CA THR A 89 11.10 -20.87 16.76
C THR A 89 10.77 -19.72 15.81
N ALA A 90 11.71 -19.27 14.98
CA ALA A 90 11.48 -18.23 13.98
C ALA A 90 10.61 -18.76 12.84
N ARG A 91 10.87 -19.98 12.35
CA ARG A 91 9.98 -20.69 11.40
C ARG A 91 8.58 -20.84 11.97
N SER A 92 8.48 -21.32 13.21
CA SER A 92 7.19 -21.55 13.86
C SER A 92 6.39 -20.24 14.00
N ALA A 93 7.05 -19.14 14.38
CA ALA A 93 6.43 -17.82 14.44
C ALA A 93 5.99 -17.33 13.05
N ARG A 94 6.81 -17.49 12.02
CA ARG A 94 6.45 -17.11 10.65
C ARG A 94 5.21 -17.86 10.14
N ILE A 95 5.11 -19.17 10.37
CA ILE A 95 3.91 -19.96 10.02
C ILE A 95 2.68 -19.43 10.75
N LEU A 96 2.81 -19.12 12.05
CA LEU A 96 1.72 -18.56 12.84
C LEU A 96 1.29 -17.16 12.35
N SER A 97 2.24 -16.32 11.95
CA SER A 97 1.96 -14.99 11.38
C SER A 97 1.29 -15.07 10.00
N LEU A 98 1.73 -15.96 9.13
CA LEU A 98 1.06 -16.22 7.84
C LEU A 98 -0.35 -16.79 8.04
N SER A 99 -0.53 -17.66 9.04
CA SER A 99 -1.84 -18.19 9.41
C SER A 99 -2.75 -17.09 9.97
N ALA A 100 -2.20 -16.16 10.75
CA ALA A 100 -2.93 -15.01 11.27
C ALA A 100 -3.37 -14.07 10.14
N GLU A 101 -2.50 -13.83 9.16
CA GLU A 101 -2.82 -13.07 7.95
C GLU A 101 -3.95 -13.72 7.15
N ALA A 102 -3.86 -15.03 6.89
CA ALA A 102 -4.92 -15.76 6.18
C ALA A 102 -6.26 -15.74 6.95
N ALA A 103 -6.23 -15.85 8.28
CA ALA A 103 -7.42 -15.72 9.12
C ALA A 103 -8.01 -14.30 9.05
N LEU A 104 -7.16 -13.27 9.04
CA LEU A 104 -7.60 -11.88 8.91
C LEU A 104 -8.29 -11.63 7.56
N GLN A 105 -7.73 -12.15 6.47
CA GLN A 105 -8.35 -12.06 5.13
C GLN A 105 -9.68 -12.82 5.03
N ALA A 106 -9.84 -13.88 5.83
CA ALA A 106 -11.11 -14.60 5.98
C ALA A 106 -12.12 -13.90 6.92
N GLY A 107 -11.77 -12.75 7.51
CA GLY A 107 -12.61 -12.02 8.47
C GLY A 107 -12.58 -12.56 9.90
N GLU A 108 -11.74 -13.56 10.19
CA GLU A 108 -11.66 -14.25 11.49
C GLU A 108 -10.72 -13.51 12.46
N LYS A 109 -11.03 -12.24 12.80
CA LYS A 109 -10.15 -11.37 13.61
C LYS A 109 -9.72 -11.99 14.94
N SER A 110 -10.62 -12.68 15.65
CA SER A 110 -10.29 -13.32 16.93
C SER A 110 -9.30 -14.47 16.79
N THR A 111 -9.38 -15.22 15.69
CA THR A 111 -8.42 -16.28 15.35
C THR A 111 -7.07 -15.67 15.01
N ALA A 112 -7.04 -14.60 14.20
CA ALA A 112 -5.82 -13.88 13.87
C ALA A 112 -5.09 -13.36 15.13
N SER A 113 -5.82 -12.76 16.08
CA SER A 113 -5.24 -12.29 17.36
C SER A 113 -4.60 -13.43 18.16
N ARG A 114 -5.29 -14.57 18.32
CA ARG A 114 -4.73 -15.73 19.05
C ARG A 114 -3.47 -16.30 18.37
N LEU A 115 -3.45 -16.34 17.03
CA LEU A 115 -2.29 -16.81 16.29
C LEU A 115 -1.10 -15.86 16.43
N LEU A 116 -1.35 -14.55 16.46
CA LEU A 116 -0.34 -13.54 16.72
C LEU A 116 0.27 -13.62 18.12
N GLU A 117 -0.56 -13.80 19.15
CA GLU A 117 -0.06 -13.98 20.52
C GLU A 117 0.90 -15.19 20.61
N ARG A 118 0.54 -16.30 19.95
CA ARG A 118 1.40 -17.49 19.87
C ARG A 118 2.66 -17.24 19.06
N SER A 119 2.56 -16.51 17.94
CA SER A 119 3.71 -16.13 17.10
C SER A 119 4.73 -15.33 17.91
N GLN A 120 4.28 -14.27 18.58
CA GLN A 120 5.12 -13.39 19.40
C GLN A 120 5.69 -14.09 20.64
N ALA A 121 4.97 -15.05 21.20
CA ALA A 121 5.49 -15.90 22.28
C ALA A 121 6.60 -16.84 21.80
N ALA A 122 6.53 -17.33 20.56
CA ALA A 122 7.55 -18.18 19.96
C ALA A 122 8.80 -17.36 19.55
N TYR A 123 8.62 -16.25 18.86
CA TYR A 123 9.70 -15.36 18.43
C TYR A 123 9.18 -13.94 18.18
N ARG A 124 9.70 -12.96 18.93
CA ARG A 124 9.26 -11.55 18.86
C ARG A 124 9.78 -10.79 17.62
N GLY A 125 10.83 -11.28 16.97
CA GLY A 125 11.48 -10.59 15.85
C GLY A 125 10.79 -10.80 14.50
N ASP A 126 9.69 -11.55 14.43
CA ASP A 126 9.02 -11.77 13.16
C ASP A 126 8.33 -10.49 12.67
N GLU A 127 8.86 -9.89 11.61
CA GLU A 127 8.34 -8.65 10.99
C GLU A 127 6.85 -8.79 10.61
N LEU A 128 6.47 -9.96 10.08
CA LEU A 128 5.09 -10.20 9.63
C LEU A 128 4.10 -10.17 10.80
N ALA A 129 4.49 -10.61 12.00
CA ALA A 129 3.65 -10.49 13.19
C ALA A 129 3.28 -9.02 13.49
N SER A 130 4.23 -8.09 13.33
CA SER A 130 4.00 -6.66 13.51
C SER A 130 3.11 -6.08 12.41
N VAL A 131 3.30 -6.53 11.16
CA VAL A 131 2.45 -6.15 10.03
C VAL A 131 0.99 -6.54 10.30
N VAL A 132 0.72 -7.81 10.62
CA VAL A 132 -0.65 -8.29 10.87
C VAL A 132 -1.25 -7.63 12.13
N SER A 133 -0.44 -7.41 13.17
CA SER A 133 -0.86 -6.66 14.37
C SER A 133 -1.33 -5.24 14.00
N SER A 134 -0.61 -4.53 13.14
CA SER A 134 -1.00 -3.20 12.68
C SER A 134 -2.33 -3.18 11.92
N ARG A 135 -2.65 -4.26 11.19
CA ARG A 135 -3.91 -4.38 10.44
C ARG A 135 -5.11 -4.75 11.31
N LEU A 136 -4.87 -5.25 12.52
CA LEU A 136 -5.90 -5.47 13.54
C LEU A 136 -6.22 -4.22 14.36
N ALA A 137 -5.42 -3.15 14.23
CA ALA A 137 -5.66 -1.87 14.89
C ALA A 137 -7.06 -1.33 14.55
N ARG A 138 -7.65 -0.62 15.52
CA ARG A 138 -9.01 -0.08 15.37
C ARG A 138 -9.02 1.27 14.69
N THR A 139 -7.93 2.03 14.79
CA THR A 139 -7.81 3.36 14.19
C THR A 139 -6.52 3.47 13.36
N PRO A 140 -6.48 4.39 12.39
CA PRO A 140 -5.27 4.66 11.61
C PRO A 140 -4.08 5.11 12.47
N GLU A 141 -4.33 5.84 13.56
CA GLU A 141 -3.30 6.31 14.49
C GLU A 141 -2.70 5.14 15.30
N GLU A 142 -3.56 4.23 15.79
CA GLU A 142 -3.10 3.01 16.48
C GLU A 142 -2.27 2.14 15.52
N ARG A 143 -2.71 2.00 14.26
CA ARG A 143 -1.97 1.30 13.22
C ARG A 143 -0.59 1.93 13.00
N LEU A 144 -0.53 3.26 12.84
CA LEU A 144 0.73 3.99 12.67
C LEU A 144 1.67 3.76 13.87
N ALA A 145 1.17 3.90 15.10
CA ALA A 145 1.98 3.73 16.31
C ALA A 145 2.51 2.30 16.50
N ILE A 146 1.79 1.28 16.03
CA ILE A 146 2.30 -0.11 16.00
C ILE A 146 3.46 -0.22 15.03
N LEU A 147 3.31 0.32 13.83
CA LEU A 147 4.31 0.23 12.77
C LEU A 147 5.58 1.05 13.08
N GLU A 148 5.44 2.25 13.64
CA GLU A 148 6.57 3.09 14.05
C GLU A 148 7.42 2.43 15.14
N ARG A 149 6.77 1.70 16.07
CA ARG A 149 7.49 0.90 17.09
C ARG A 149 8.18 -0.33 16.51
N ALA A 150 7.63 -0.92 15.44
CA ALA A 150 8.18 -2.10 14.81
C ALA A 150 9.33 -1.78 13.84
N ALA A 151 9.29 -0.61 13.18
CA ALA A 151 10.27 -0.20 12.17
C ALA A 151 11.75 -0.30 12.61
N PRO A 152 12.15 0.15 13.82
CA PRO A 152 13.56 0.04 14.23
C PRO A 152 14.00 -1.38 14.61
N LEU A 153 13.06 -2.33 14.72
CA LEU A 153 13.33 -3.71 15.14
C LEU A 153 13.42 -4.69 13.95
N ALA A 154 13.05 -4.25 12.75
CA ALA A 154 13.04 -5.09 11.56
C ALA A 154 14.38 -5.04 10.83
N ASP A 155 14.93 -6.21 10.46
CA ASP A 155 16.24 -6.30 9.80
C ASP A 155 16.26 -5.61 8.42
N ASP A 156 15.28 -5.90 7.55
CA ASP A 156 15.10 -5.19 6.26
C ASP A 156 14.02 -4.09 6.36
N GLY A 157 12.92 -4.40 7.05
CA GLY A 157 11.85 -3.46 7.37
C GLY A 157 11.12 -2.90 6.14
N ALA A 158 11.30 -3.48 4.95
CA ALA A 158 10.64 -3.01 3.74
C ALA A 158 9.13 -3.22 3.81
N ARG A 159 8.66 -4.33 4.41
CA ARG A 159 7.21 -4.59 4.56
C ARG A 159 6.60 -3.61 5.56
N ILE A 160 7.27 -3.39 6.70
CA ILE A 160 6.84 -2.41 7.68
C ILE A 160 6.80 -1.00 7.08
N ARG A 161 7.79 -0.63 6.25
CA ARG A 161 7.79 0.68 5.57
C ARG A 161 6.66 0.82 4.55
N ALA A 162 6.33 -0.23 3.78
CA ALA A 162 5.18 -0.18 2.87
C ALA A 162 3.86 -0.04 3.65
N GLU A 163 3.71 -0.75 4.76
CA GLU A 163 2.57 -0.62 5.66
C GLU A 163 2.50 0.78 6.31
N LEU A 164 3.64 1.37 6.69
CA LEU A 164 3.72 2.76 7.17
C LEU A 164 3.23 3.72 6.11
N GLY A 165 3.64 3.56 4.85
CA GLY A 165 3.17 4.37 3.74
C GLY A 165 1.65 4.36 3.63
N SER A 166 1.05 3.18 3.70
CA SER A 166 -0.41 3.02 3.68
C SER A 166 -1.10 3.63 4.91
N ALA A 167 -0.50 3.54 6.11
CA ALA A 167 -1.05 4.16 7.32
C ALA A 167 -0.99 5.69 7.28
N LEU A 168 0.14 6.25 6.81
CA LEU A 168 0.34 7.68 6.62
C LEU A 168 -0.61 8.25 5.56
N LEU A 169 -0.84 7.49 4.48
CA LEU A 169 -1.78 7.87 3.44
C LEU A 169 -3.21 7.98 3.97
N ALA A 170 -3.65 7.00 4.78
CA ALA A 170 -4.95 7.03 5.43
C ALA A 170 -5.12 8.20 6.43
N LEU A 171 -4.01 8.69 6.99
CA LEU A 171 -3.93 9.85 7.87
C LEU A 171 -3.75 11.18 7.13
N GLY A 172 -3.73 11.17 5.79
CA GLY A 172 -3.57 12.41 5.02
C GLY A 172 -2.13 12.87 4.82
N ARG A 173 -1.13 12.15 5.34
CA ARG A 173 0.29 12.54 5.33
C ARG A 173 0.97 12.15 4.01
N MET A 174 0.54 12.78 2.91
CA MET A 174 0.87 12.39 1.53
C MET A 174 2.38 12.30 1.25
N ARG A 175 3.16 13.32 1.64
CA ARG A 175 4.61 13.36 1.40
C ARG A 175 5.36 12.24 2.12
N GLU A 176 4.96 11.98 3.37
CA GLU A 176 5.58 10.93 4.18
C GLU A 176 5.17 9.54 3.71
N ALA A 177 3.91 9.38 3.30
CA ALA A 177 3.43 8.17 2.67
C ALA A 177 4.23 7.82 1.41
N LEU A 178 4.41 8.81 0.51
CA LEU A 178 5.20 8.65 -0.70
C LEU A 178 6.65 8.24 -0.39
N ALA A 179 7.30 8.93 0.55
CA ALA A 179 8.66 8.62 0.96
C ALA A 179 8.79 7.18 1.51
N ALA A 180 7.81 6.74 2.30
CA ALA A 180 7.78 5.38 2.84
C ALA A 180 7.61 4.33 1.74
N PHE A 181 6.73 4.56 0.76
CA PHE A 181 6.56 3.67 -0.40
C PHE A 181 7.82 3.60 -1.28
N ASP A 182 8.44 4.75 -1.58
CA ASP A 182 9.64 4.83 -2.40
C ASP A 182 10.83 4.13 -1.76
N ALA A 183 10.92 4.14 -0.43
CA ALA A 183 11.95 3.41 0.31
C ALA A 183 11.69 1.89 0.36
N ALA A 184 10.43 1.47 0.29
CA ALA A 184 10.02 0.08 0.50
C ALA A 184 9.92 -0.74 -0.79
N LEU A 185 9.18 -0.25 -1.78
CA LEU A 185 8.74 -1.05 -2.93
C LEU A 185 9.88 -1.61 -3.79
N PRO A 186 11.01 -0.90 -4.03
CA PRO A 186 12.13 -1.46 -4.79
C PRO A 186 12.78 -2.69 -4.15
N ARG A 187 12.49 -2.97 -2.87
CA ARG A 187 13.05 -4.09 -2.09
C ARG A 187 12.07 -5.25 -1.92
N LEU A 188 10.83 -5.08 -2.39
CA LEU A 188 9.76 -6.06 -2.25
C LEU A 188 9.47 -6.75 -3.60
N GLY A 189 8.81 -7.91 -3.53
CA GLY A 189 8.35 -8.62 -4.73
C GLY A 189 7.26 -7.86 -5.51
N PRO A 190 7.03 -8.23 -6.78
CA PRO A 190 6.08 -7.55 -7.68
C PRO A 190 4.64 -7.53 -7.16
N GLU A 191 4.25 -8.51 -6.34
CA GLU A 191 2.96 -8.56 -5.64
C GLU A 191 2.72 -7.36 -4.73
N TYR A 192 3.76 -6.82 -4.08
CA TYR A 192 3.65 -5.60 -3.27
C TYR A 192 3.51 -4.35 -4.13
N GLY A 193 4.11 -4.34 -5.33
CA GLY A 193 3.88 -3.29 -6.32
C GLY A 193 2.43 -3.23 -6.78
N ARG A 194 1.77 -4.39 -6.95
CA ARG A 194 0.32 -4.44 -7.22
C ARG A 194 -0.51 -4.01 -6.02
N LEU A 195 -0.08 -4.38 -4.82
CA LEU A 195 -0.80 -4.08 -3.59
C LEU A 195 -0.79 -2.59 -3.21
N TYR A 196 0.36 -1.93 -3.31
CA TYR A 196 0.52 -0.53 -2.87
C TYR A 196 0.75 0.45 -4.02
N GLY A 197 0.76 0.00 -5.27
CA GLY A 197 1.03 0.85 -6.43
C GLY A 197 0.05 2.02 -6.51
N ASP A 198 -1.25 1.75 -6.43
CA ASP A 198 -2.28 2.78 -6.49
C ASP A 198 -2.18 3.76 -5.29
N ASP A 199 -1.86 3.24 -4.10
CA ASP A 199 -1.64 4.06 -2.91
C ASP A 199 -0.44 5.01 -3.07
N ARG A 200 0.68 4.49 -3.59
CA ARG A 200 1.88 5.29 -3.88
C ARG A 200 1.58 6.38 -4.90
N GLU A 201 0.90 6.04 -5.99
CA GLU A 201 0.58 6.99 -7.05
C GLU A 201 -0.38 8.08 -6.57
N ARG A 202 -1.36 7.72 -5.74
CA ARG A 202 -2.22 8.68 -5.06
C ARG A 202 -1.41 9.61 -4.15
N ALA A 203 -0.48 9.06 -3.36
CA ALA A 203 0.41 9.86 -2.52
C ALA A 203 1.29 10.82 -3.37
N TYR A 204 1.77 10.37 -4.53
CA TYR A 204 2.55 11.20 -5.46
C TYR A 204 1.73 12.35 -6.06
N ALA A 205 0.52 12.06 -6.54
CA ALA A 205 -0.36 13.02 -7.17
C ALA A 205 -0.82 14.11 -6.17
N LEU A 206 -1.03 13.73 -4.91
CA LEU A 206 -1.56 14.61 -3.87
C LEU A 206 -0.50 15.17 -2.93
N ARG A 207 0.80 14.97 -3.21
CA ARG A 207 1.91 15.34 -2.32
C ARG A 207 1.96 16.84 -1.98
N ASP A 208 1.41 17.69 -2.84
CA ASP A 208 1.41 19.14 -2.72
C ASP A 208 0.01 19.68 -2.38
N SER A 209 -0.97 18.80 -2.15
CA SER A 209 -2.31 19.19 -1.69
C SER A 209 -2.22 19.77 -0.27
N GLU A 210 -2.86 20.92 -0.05
CA GLU A 210 -2.92 21.56 1.27
C GLU A 210 -3.79 20.78 2.26
N SER A 211 -4.74 20.01 1.74
CA SER A 211 -5.65 19.18 2.54
C SER A 211 -5.67 17.75 2.01
N ALA A 212 -5.77 16.80 2.93
CA ALA A 212 -5.98 15.40 2.58
C ALA A 212 -7.40 15.21 2.02
N PRO A 213 -7.57 14.43 0.96
CA PRO A 213 -8.92 14.08 0.51
C PRO A 213 -9.67 13.36 1.62
N SER A 214 -10.99 13.50 1.61
CA SER A 214 -11.83 12.78 2.55
C SER A 214 -11.74 11.25 2.31
N ALA A 215 -11.98 10.48 3.38
CA ALA A 215 -12.03 9.02 3.29
C ALA A 215 -13.07 8.51 2.28
N GLY A 216 -14.14 9.29 2.03
CA GLY A 216 -15.18 8.94 1.06
C GLY A 216 -14.73 9.02 -0.40
N SER A 217 -13.73 9.85 -0.70
CA SER A 217 -13.20 10.02 -2.05
C SER A 217 -12.03 9.08 -2.34
N ALA A 218 -11.31 8.65 -1.29
CA ALA A 218 -10.07 7.91 -1.40
C ALA A 218 -10.14 6.69 -2.37
N SER A 219 -11.24 5.95 -2.37
CA SER A 219 -11.44 4.79 -3.26
C SER A 219 -11.63 5.15 -4.73
N SER A 220 -12.06 6.38 -5.02
CA SER A 220 -12.22 6.89 -6.38
C SER A 220 -10.95 7.57 -6.89
N LEU A 221 -10.09 8.08 -6.00
CA LEU A 221 -8.83 8.77 -6.35
C LEU A 221 -7.70 7.82 -6.73
N THR A 222 -7.90 7.06 -7.81
CA THR A 222 -6.94 6.10 -8.35
C THR A 222 -6.64 6.37 -9.82
N LYS A 223 -5.71 5.61 -10.41
CA LYS A 223 -5.47 5.61 -11.87
C LYS A 223 -6.55 4.88 -12.67
N ASN A 224 -7.42 4.14 -12.01
CA ASN A 224 -8.53 3.50 -12.68
C ASN A 224 -9.56 4.56 -13.10
N PRO A 225 -10.33 4.30 -14.18
CA PRO A 225 -11.42 5.18 -14.58
C PRO A 225 -12.36 5.45 -13.41
N ILE A 226 -12.66 6.72 -13.16
CA ILE A 226 -13.69 7.08 -12.19
C ILE A 226 -15.04 6.64 -12.72
N THR A 227 -15.92 6.17 -11.83
CA THR A 227 -17.28 5.80 -12.22
C THR A 227 -18.19 7.02 -12.26
N MET A 228 -19.33 6.92 -12.95
CA MET A 228 -20.34 7.97 -12.97
C MET A 228 -20.81 8.36 -11.55
N LEU A 229 -21.05 7.37 -10.68
CA LEU A 229 -21.35 7.60 -9.27
C LEU A 229 -20.14 8.10 -8.47
N GLY A 230 -18.93 7.69 -8.85
CA GLY A 230 -17.68 8.17 -8.26
C GLY A 230 -17.53 9.69 -8.40
N MET A 231 -17.83 10.26 -9.58
CA MET A 231 -17.78 11.72 -9.78
C MET A 231 -18.70 12.47 -8.80
N ALA A 232 -19.93 11.99 -8.61
CA ALA A 232 -20.87 12.56 -7.65
C ALA A 232 -20.38 12.44 -6.20
N SER A 233 -19.80 11.28 -5.85
CA SER A 233 -19.29 11.01 -4.51
C SER A 233 -18.11 11.93 -4.18
N VAL A 234 -17.12 12.03 -5.08
CA VAL A 234 -15.97 12.92 -4.92
C VAL A 234 -16.43 14.39 -4.87
N ALA A 235 -17.35 14.81 -5.73
CA ALA A 235 -17.89 16.17 -5.71
C ALA A 235 -18.56 16.54 -4.38
N GLN A 236 -19.38 15.66 -3.80
CA GLN A 236 -20.02 15.90 -2.50
C GLN A 236 -19.01 15.89 -1.34
N SER A 237 -18.02 15.00 -1.42
CA SER A 237 -17.06 14.79 -0.35
C SER A 237 -15.98 15.86 -0.26
N GLU A 238 -15.61 16.46 -1.39
CA GLU A 238 -14.44 17.34 -1.50
C GLU A 238 -14.82 18.81 -1.70
N THR A 239 -16.09 19.10 -1.99
CA THR A 239 -16.55 20.46 -2.27
C THR A 239 -17.92 20.71 -1.67
N THR A 240 -18.28 21.99 -1.51
CA THR A 240 -19.63 22.44 -1.13
C THR A 240 -20.50 22.73 -2.36
N ALA A 241 -20.02 22.40 -3.57
CA ALA A 241 -20.67 22.81 -4.80
C ALA A 241 -22.06 22.17 -4.99
N LEU A 242 -22.26 20.99 -4.41
CA LEU A 242 -23.53 20.26 -4.44
C LEU A 242 -24.51 20.66 -3.32
N ASP A 243 -24.12 21.55 -2.39
CA ASP A 243 -24.96 21.92 -1.24
C ASP A 243 -26.30 22.54 -1.66
N ARG A 244 -26.35 23.22 -2.80
CA ARG A 244 -27.61 23.77 -3.36
C ARG A 244 -28.58 22.68 -3.82
N ILE A 245 -28.09 21.49 -4.10
CA ILE A 245 -28.89 20.32 -4.51
C ILE A 245 -29.25 19.48 -3.27
N THR A 246 -28.29 19.26 -2.39
CA THR A 246 -28.44 18.37 -1.22
C THR A 246 -29.01 19.07 0.01
N GLY A 247 -29.04 20.40 0.03
CA GLY A 247 -29.34 21.21 1.21
C GLY A 247 -28.21 21.21 2.25
N GLY A 248 -26.98 20.86 1.86
CA GLY A 248 -25.82 20.72 2.75
C GLY A 248 -25.80 19.43 3.58
N ALA A 249 -26.77 18.52 3.38
CA ALA A 249 -26.78 17.21 4.02
C ALA A 249 -26.02 16.19 3.16
N PRO A 250 -25.17 15.32 3.74
CA PRO A 250 -24.50 14.27 2.98
C PRO A 250 -25.50 13.18 2.59
N TRP A 251 -25.75 13.02 1.29
CA TRP A 251 -26.63 11.96 0.77
C TRP A 251 -25.83 10.69 0.52
N SER A 252 -26.51 9.54 0.51
CA SER A 252 -25.88 8.30 0.06
C SER A 252 -25.54 8.40 -1.43
N ALA A 253 -24.40 7.84 -1.84
CA ALA A 253 -23.86 8.00 -3.18
C ALA A 253 -24.85 7.60 -4.30
N GLY A 254 -25.61 6.52 -4.09
CA GLY A 254 -26.63 6.07 -5.04
C GLY A 254 -27.81 7.04 -5.18
N VAL A 255 -28.30 7.60 -4.08
CA VAL A 255 -29.42 8.55 -4.10
C VAL A 255 -28.99 9.87 -4.75
N LEU A 256 -27.79 10.35 -4.41
CA LEU A 256 -27.20 11.53 -5.06
C LEU A 256 -27.05 11.31 -6.56
N PHE A 257 -26.48 10.18 -6.98
CA PHE A 257 -26.31 9.85 -8.39
C PHE A 257 -27.63 9.89 -9.16
N GLU A 258 -28.68 9.23 -8.66
CA GLU A 258 -30.00 9.23 -9.31
C GLU A 258 -30.62 10.63 -9.37
N ARG A 259 -30.42 11.46 -8.33
CA ARG A 259 -30.90 12.85 -8.31
C ARG A 259 -30.19 13.72 -9.36
N LEU A 260 -28.87 13.59 -9.48
CA LEU A 260 -28.08 14.32 -10.48
C LEU A 260 -28.44 13.87 -11.90
N LYS A 261 -28.63 12.55 -12.11
CA LYS A 261 -29.09 11.97 -13.38
C LYS A 261 -30.45 12.51 -13.81
N ALA A 262 -31.42 12.56 -12.90
CA ALA A 262 -32.73 13.16 -13.17
C ALA A 262 -32.66 14.67 -13.48
N SER A 263 -31.58 15.34 -13.09
CA SER A 263 -31.37 16.78 -13.32
C SER A 263 -30.48 17.07 -14.54
N GLY A 264 -30.16 16.07 -15.36
CA GLY A 264 -29.41 16.24 -16.61
C GLY A 264 -27.91 16.42 -16.46
N TRP A 265 -27.32 16.05 -15.32
CA TRP A 265 -25.86 16.11 -15.11
C TRP A 265 -25.08 15.07 -15.90
N TYR A 266 -25.78 14.07 -16.44
CA TYR A 266 -25.25 13.07 -17.35
C TYR A 266 -26.08 13.09 -18.63
N ALA A 267 -25.43 13.05 -19.79
CA ALA A 267 -26.12 13.12 -21.08
C ALA A 267 -26.94 11.85 -21.36
N ASP A 268 -26.42 10.69 -20.98
CA ASP A 268 -27.13 9.42 -21.06
C ASP A 268 -27.98 9.19 -19.80
N SER A 269 -29.30 9.25 -19.95
CA SER A 269 -30.25 8.99 -18.87
C SER A 269 -30.28 7.52 -18.45
N GLY A 270 -29.77 6.60 -19.28
CA GLY A 270 -29.59 5.18 -19.02
C GLY A 270 -28.26 4.81 -18.38
N ALA A 271 -27.37 5.78 -18.13
CA ALA A 271 -26.04 5.51 -17.59
C ALA A 271 -26.09 4.73 -16.26
N GLU A 272 -25.33 3.63 -16.20
CA GLU A 272 -25.18 2.84 -14.98
C GLU A 272 -24.25 3.51 -13.98
N ALA A 273 -24.57 3.41 -12.69
CA ALA A 273 -23.79 4.04 -11.62
C ALA A 273 -22.30 3.63 -11.61
N LYS A 274 -22.00 2.37 -11.97
CA LYS A 274 -20.64 1.80 -11.99
C LYS A 274 -19.96 1.92 -13.35
N ALA A 275 -20.62 2.48 -14.37
CA ALA A 275 -20.00 2.66 -15.67
C ALA A 275 -18.78 3.59 -15.55
N PRO A 276 -17.66 3.30 -16.25
CA PRO A 276 -16.52 4.19 -16.29
C PRO A 276 -16.91 5.50 -17.00
N ALA A 277 -16.57 6.63 -16.40
CA ALA A 277 -16.80 7.95 -16.96
C ALA A 277 -15.69 8.31 -17.96
N SER A 278 -16.10 8.91 -19.07
CA SER A 278 -15.17 9.45 -20.06
C SER A 278 -14.86 10.92 -19.81
N ARG A 279 -13.85 11.48 -20.50
CA ARG A 279 -13.48 12.90 -20.40
C ARG A 279 -14.64 13.83 -20.73
N LYS A 280 -15.51 13.49 -21.69
CA LYS A 280 -16.71 14.30 -22.01
C LYS A 280 -17.76 14.24 -20.89
N ASP A 281 -17.90 13.10 -20.19
CA ASP A 281 -18.82 12.98 -19.06
C ASP A 281 -18.33 13.83 -17.87
N ALA A 282 -17.01 13.80 -17.61
CA ALA A 282 -16.38 14.69 -16.64
C ALA A 282 -16.58 16.17 -17.00
N ALA A 283 -16.36 16.55 -18.26
CA ALA A 283 -16.58 17.92 -18.72
C ALA A 283 -18.02 18.38 -18.50
N LEU A 284 -19.01 17.56 -18.85
CA LEU A 284 -20.43 17.88 -18.64
C LEU A 284 -20.77 18.04 -17.16
N PHE A 285 -20.25 17.16 -16.32
CA PHE A 285 -20.44 17.21 -14.87
C PHE A 285 -19.87 18.52 -14.29
N LEU A 286 -18.62 18.83 -14.62
CA LEU A 286 -17.91 20.02 -14.15
C LEU A 286 -18.56 21.32 -14.67
N TRP A 287 -18.95 21.35 -15.94
CA TRP A 287 -19.65 22.51 -16.50
C TRP A 287 -21.03 22.70 -15.86
N SER A 288 -21.75 21.62 -15.55
CA SER A 288 -23.03 21.71 -14.83
C SER A 288 -22.85 22.29 -13.42
N LEU A 289 -21.76 21.90 -12.75
CA LEU A 289 -21.34 22.44 -11.46
C LEU A 289 -21.03 23.95 -11.55
N MET A 290 -20.24 24.36 -12.54
CA MET A 290 -19.87 25.76 -12.78
C MET A 290 -21.05 26.62 -13.26
N ALA A 291 -21.93 26.09 -14.11
CA ALA A 291 -23.09 26.80 -14.62
C ALA A 291 -24.12 27.07 -13.53
N ARG A 292 -24.14 26.26 -12.46
CA ARG A 292 -24.97 26.49 -11.27
C ARG A 292 -26.48 26.59 -11.55
N GLY A 293 -26.93 26.04 -12.69
CA GLY A 293 -28.31 26.14 -13.19
C GLY A 293 -28.61 27.37 -14.06
N ASP A 294 -27.66 28.27 -14.30
CA ASP A 294 -27.84 29.40 -15.21
C ASP A 294 -27.74 28.93 -16.67
N VAL A 295 -28.88 28.96 -17.36
CA VAL A 295 -29.03 28.54 -18.76
C VAL A 295 -28.13 29.36 -19.70
N ARG A 296 -27.83 30.61 -19.36
CA ARG A 296 -26.95 31.47 -20.18
C ARG A 296 -25.51 31.01 -20.11
N VAL A 297 -25.10 30.44 -18.98
CA VAL A 297 -23.78 29.81 -18.86
C VAL A 297 -23.79 28.47 -19.56
N SER A 298 -24.78 27.61 -19.30
CA SER A 298 -24.81 26.26 -19.87
C SER A 298 -24.87 26.22 -21.40
N SER A 299 -25.45 27.24 -22.06
CA SER A 299 -25.57 27.34 -23.52
C SER A 299 -24.73 28.45 -24.16
N ARG A 300 -23.74 28.97 -23.40
CA ARG A 300 -22.92 30.13 -23.77
C ARG A 300 -22.22 29.95 -25.11
N TYR A 301 -21.63 28.78 -25.35
CA TYR A 301 -20.80 28.51 -26.52
C TYR A 301 -21.65 28.11 -27.72
N THR A 302 -22.75 27.38 -27.54
CA THR A 302 -23.73 27.15 -28.60
C THR A 302 -24.21 28.47 -29.18
N THR A 303 -24.52 29.45 -28.31
CA THR A 303 -24.93 30.79 -28.73
C THR A 303 -23.79 31.53 -29.43
N ARG A 304 -22.58 31.51 -28.87
CA ARG A 304 -21.39 32.20 -29.42
C ARG A 304 -21.00 31.68 -30.80
N TYR A 305 -21.14 30.39 -31.07
CA TYR A 305 -20.71 29.75 -32.30
C TYR A 305 -21.84 29.51 -33.32
N ALA A 306 -23.06 29.96 -33.04
CA ALA A 306 -24.24 29.75 -33.89
C ALA A 306 -24.07 30.22 -35.34
N SER A 307 -23.39 31.35 -35.57
CA SER A 307 -23.16 31.87 -36.92
C SER A 307 -22.13 31.06 -37.73
N ARG A 308 -21.19 30.39 -37.06
CA ARG A 308 -20.18 29.54 -37.71
C ARG A 308 -20.70 28.13 -37.94
N GLY A 309 -21.54 27.62 -37.03
CA GLY A 309 -22.08 26.24 -37.08
C GLY A 309 -21.00 25.15 -37.00
N GLN A 310 -19.79 25.50 -36.53
CA GLN A 310 -18.65 24.60 -36.46
C GLN A 310 -17.95 24.76 -35.11
N SER A 311 -17.45 23.64 -34.59
CA SER A 311 -16.69 23.60 -33.36
C SER A 311 -15.24 24.02 -33.58
N PRO A 312 -14.65 24.82 -32.68
CA PRO A 312 -13.21 25.07 -32.66
C PRO A 312 -12.40 23.83 -32.22
N VAL A 313 -13.05 22.86 -31.57
CA VAL A 313 -12.46 21.60 -31.11
C VAL A 313 -12.93 20.49 -32.08
N PRO A 314 -12.07 19.99 -32.99
CA PRO A 314 -12.50 19.21 -34.16
C PRO A 314 -13.23 17.90 -33.84
N ASP A 315 -12.86 17.25 -32.75
CA ASP A 315 -13.39 15.96 -32.29
C ASP A 315 -14.63 16.10 -31.39
N VAL A 316 -15.11 17.33 -31.17
CA VAL A 316 -16.37 17.61 -30.46
C VAL A 316 -17.30 18.41 -31.39
N PRO A 317 -18.24 17.75 -32.09
CA PRO A 317 -19.11 18.42 -33.07
C PRO A 317 -19.98 19.52 -32.47
N TYR A 318 -20.22 20.57 -33.27
CA TYR A 318 -21.25 21.57 -32.95
C TYR A 318 -22.63 20.88 -32.88
N GLY A 319 -23.38 21.13 -31.81
CA GLY A 319 -24.66 20.46 -31.54
C GLY A 319 -24.57 19.15 -30.76
N SER A 320 -23.36 18.67 -30.45
CA SER A 320 -23.17 17.60 -29.46
C SER A 320 -23.73 18.04 -28.09
N PRO A 321 -24.36 17.15 -27.30
CA PRO A 321 -24.80 17.48 -25.94
C PRO A 321 -23.63 17.86 -25.02
N TYR A 322 -22.40 17.52 -25.41
CA TYR A 322 -21.18 17.84 -24.67
C TYR A 322 -20.50 19.13 -25.16
N PHE A 323 -21.00 19.78 -26.22
CA PHE A 323 -20.31 20.88 -26.89
C PHE A 323 -20.03 22.07 -25.97
N ASP A 324 -21.06 22.63 -25.34
CA ASP A 324 -20.89 23.75 -24.40
C ASP A 324 -20.01 23.40 -23.22
N ALA A 325 -20.17 22.18 -22.70
CA ALA A 325 -19.42 21.72 -21.55
C ALA A 325 -17.93 21.62 -21.85
N VAL A 326 -17.55 20.96 -22.94
CA VAL A 326 -16.15 20.81 -23.35
C VAL A 326 -15.51 22.17 -23.59
N LEU A 327 -16.16 23.06 -24.36
CA LEU A 327 -15.59 24.38 -24.62
C LEU A 327 -15.51 25.22 -23.33
N GLY A 328 -16.52 25.12 -22.46
CA GLY A 328 -16.53 25.83 -21.18
C GLY A 328 -15.39 25.43 -20.28
N VAL A 329 -15.22 24.13 -20.01
CA VAL A 329 -14.13 23.68 -19.12
C VAL A 329 -12.74 23.91 -19.73
N VAL A 330 -12.60 23.92 -21.06
CA VAL A 330 -11.31 24.21 -21.71
C VAL A 330 -10.97 25.69 -21.67
N GLU A 331 -11.91 26.57 -22.04
CA GLU A 331 -11.67 28.02 -22.08
C GLU A 331 -11.49 28.62 -20.68
N GLU A 332 -12.18 28.07 -19.67
CA GLU A 332 -12.03 28.48 -18.27
C GLU A 332 -10.82 27.82 -17.59
N GLY A 333 -10.01 27.04 -18.32
CA GLY A 333 -8.76 26.45 -17.83
C GLY A 333 -8.93 25.31 -16.83
N VAL A 334 -10.12 24.73 -16.73
CA VAL A 334 -10.43 23.60 -15.85
C VAL A 334 -9.90 22.29 -16.42
N MET A 335 -10.06 22.09 -17.73
CA MET A 335 -9.50 20.95 -18.46
C MET A 335 -8.63 21.44 -19.62
N SER A 336 -7.69 20.61 -20.07
CA SER A 336 -6.82 20.92 -21.20
C SER A 336 -7.06 19.99 -22.39
N LEU A 337 -6.82 20.50 -23.59
CA LEU A 337 -6.74 19.70 -24.82
C LEU A 337 -5.50 18.80 -24.76
N VAL A 338 -5.62 17.55 -25.23
CA VAL A 338 -4.58 16.53 -25.05
C VAL A 338 -3.33 16.84 -25.87
N ASP A 339 -3.52 17.37 -27.09
CA ASP A 339 -2.46 17.71 -28.05
C ASP A 339 -2.50 19.21 -28.44
N GLY A 340 -3.24 20.03 -27.69
CA GLY A 340 -3.49 21.43 -28.00
C GLY A 340 -4.54 21.67 -29.10
N ARG A 341 -5.15 20.62 -29.66
CA ARG A 341 -6.18 20.73 -30.72
C ARG A 341 -7.43 19.91 -30.43
N ASN A 342 -7.27 18.67 -30.00
CA ASN A 342 -8.32 17.69 -29.76
C ASN A 342 -8.58 17.52 -28.26
N PHE A 343 -9.83 17.25 -27.91
CA PHE A 343 -10.23 17.05 -26.52
C PHE A 343 -10.12 15.59 -26.06
N ASP A 344 -10.23 14.65 -27.01
CA ASP A 344 -10.31 13.20 -26.82
C ASP A 344 -11.48 12.79 -25.93
N PRO A 345 -12.73 12.94 -26.41
CA PRO A 345 -13.92 12.91 -25.57
C PRO A 345 -14.23 11.53 -24.97
N ASP A 346 -13.88 10.45 -25.66
CA ASP A 346 -14.22 9.08 -25.28
C ASP A 346 -13.16 8.42 -24.39
N THR A 347 -12.00 9.06 -24.19
CA THR A 347 -10.96 8.54 -23.31
C THR A 347 -11.44 8.51 -21.86
N PRO A 348 -11.24 7.40 -21.12
CA PRO A 348 -11.64 7.31 -19.72
C PRO A 348 -10.97 8.38 -18.85
N ALA A 349 -11.74 9.02 -17.99
CA ALA A 349 -11.20 9.95 -17.00
C ALA A 349 -10.74 9.17 -15.76
N THR A 350 -9.49 9.34 -15.33
CA THR A 350 -9.06 8.77 -14.05
C THR A 350 -9.64 9.59 -12.90
N GLY A 351 -9.77 8.98 -11.72
CA GLY A 351 -10.28 9.72 -10.57
C GLY A 351 -9.34 10.79 -10.05
N LEU A 352 -8.02 10.61 -10.21
CA LEU A 352 -7.04 11.64 -9.88
C LEU A 352 -7.16 12.85 -10.81
N ASP A 353 -7.33 12.62 -12.12
CA ASP A 353 -7.54 13.72 -13.08
C ASP A 353 -8.83 14.47 -12.77
N PHE A 354 -9.93 13.73 -12.57
CA PHE A 354 -11.22 14.32 -12.22
C PHE A 354 -11.16 15.16 -10.95
N TYR A 355 -10.47 14.69 -9.91
CA TYR A 355 -10.31 15.44 -8.67
C TYR A 355 -9.57 16.77 -8.89
N GLY A 356 -8.48 16.76 -9.65
CA GLY A 356 -7.77 18.00 -10.00
C GLY A 356 -8.69 18.99 -10.74
N TRP A 357 -9.45 18.52 -11.73
CA TRP A 357 -10.41 19.35 -12.46
C TRP A 357 -11.55 19.85 -11.57
N LEU A 358 -12.05 19.02 -10.66
CA LEU A 358 -13.11 19.36 -9.74
C LEU A 358 -12.71 20.52 -8.82
N LEU A 359 -11.50 20.51 -8.27
CA LEU A 359 -11.03 21.59 -7.41
C LEU A 359 -10.95 22.91 -8.18
N LEU A 360 -10.43 22.90 -9.40
CA LEU A 360 -10.40 24.08 -10.28
C LEU A 360 -11.82 24.59 -10.61
N ALA A 361 -12.75 23.68 -10.91
CA ALA A 361 -14.14 24.01 -11.21
C ALA A 361 -14.89 24.55 -9.98
N ALA A 362 -14.59 24.05 -8.78
CA ALA A 362 -15.21 24.51 -7.54
C ALA A 362 -14.74 25.91 -7.15
N ASP A 363 -13.48 26.24 -7.42
CA ASP A 363 -12.91 27.57 -7.20
C ASP A 363 -13.31 28.62 -8.25
N TRP A 364 -13.95 28.19 -9.34
CA TRP A 364 -14.45 29.08 -10.38
C TRP A 364 -15.58 29.98 -9.86
N ARG A 365 -15.43 31.30 -10.08
CA ARG A 365 -16.30 32.35 -9.52
C ARG A 365 -17.22 32.98 -10.53
#